data_AF-A0A453EAN1-F1
#
_entry.id   AF-A0A453EAN1-F1
#
_cell.length_a   1.000
_cell.length_b   1.000
_cell.length_c   1.000
_cell.angle_alpha   90.00
_cell.angle_beta   90.00
_cell.angle_gamma   90.00
#
_symmetry.space_group_name_H-M   'P 1'
#
loop_
_entity.id
_entity.type
_entity.pdbx_description
1 polymer ?
#
loop_
_entity_poly.entity_id
_entity_poly.type
_entity_poly.pdbx_seq_one_letter_code
_entity_poly.pdbx_strand_id
1 'polypeptide(L)'
;LAAIRDCMEEVEMLFPVTSPIPNVPNWSIEGVISHAKIEEKKPIEQRHLERRKSLFKSHADKAFKQKDYKMATKFYDLAIEHAESATLYANRSLCKLLMDDGEGALSDALMCRMLRPDWAKACYHQGAAHMLLKEYKQACDALLDAQNLDPGNAEIKGELRKARELMKNPPGKGEQ
;
A
#
# COMPACT_ATOMS: atom_id res chain seq x y z
N LEU A 1 17.09 -17.87 -18.76
CA LEU A 1 16.04 -18.78 -18.25
C LEU A 1 15.25 -19.30 -19.45
N ALA A 2 14.81 -20.56 -19.43
CA ALA A 2 14.06 -21.24 -20.49
C ALA A 2 13.02 -20.36 -21.21
N ALA A 3 12.18 -19.67 -20.41
CA ALA A 3 11.12 -18.79 -20.88
C ALA A 3 11.60 -17.57 -21.70
N ILE A 4 12.78 -17.03 -21.38
CA ILE A 4 13.40 -15.91 -22.12
C ILE A 4 13.89 -16.38 -23.50
N ARG A 5 14.37 -17.64 -23.57
CA ARG A 5 14.90 -18.24 -24.80
C ARG A 5 13.82 -18.89 -25.68
N ASP A 6 12.55 -18.71 -25.32
CA ASP A 6 11.41 -19.36 -25.99
C ASP A 6 11.48 -20.90 -26.01
N CYS A 7 12.19 -21.49 -25.04
CA CYS A 7 12.33 -22.94 -24.93
C CYS A 7 11.08 -23.52 -24.25
N MET A 8 10.04 -23.79 -25.04
CA MET A 8 8.76 -24.31 -24.56
C MET A 8 8.92 -25.62 -23.78
N GLU A 9 9.74 -26.54 -24.27
CA GLU A 9 9.97 -27.86 -23.65
C GLU A 9 10.49 -27.76 -22.21
N GLU A 10 11.48 -26.89 -21.97
CA GLU A 10 12.02 -26.66 -20.62
C GLU A 10 10.98 -26.00 -19.70
N VAL A 11 10.18 -25.07 -20.22
CA VAL A 11 9.13 -24.42 -19.42
C VAL A 11 8.00 -25.41 -19.11
N GLU A 12 7.59 -26.24 -20.07
CA GLU A 12 6.59 -27.30 -19.91
C GLU A 12 7.01 -28.33 -18.85
N MET A 13 8.27 -28.74 -18.84
CA MET A 13 8.77 -29.68 -17.82
C MET A 13 8.73 -29.08 -16.40
N LEU A 14 9.02 -27.78 -16.27
CA LEU A 14 9.10 -27.13 -14.96
C LEU A 14 7.74 -26.59 -14.48
N PHE A 15 6.80 -26.29 -15.37
CA PHE A 15 5.53 -25.66 -15.03
C PHE A 15 4.70 -26.47 -14.00
N PRO A 16 4.53 -27.80 -14.12
CA PRO A 16 3.76 -28.61 -13.15
C PRO A 16 4.38 -28.65 -11.74
N VAL A 17 5.69 -28.40 -11.64
CA VAL A 17 6.46 -28.47 -10.39
C VAL A 17 6.80 -27.10 -9.81
N THR A 18 6.24 -26.01 -10.37
CA THR A 18 6.48 -24.64 -9.91
C THR A 18 5.20 -23.96 -9.42
N SER A 19 5.31 -23.21 -8.32
CA SER A 19 4.20 -22.42 -7.80
C SER A 19 4.04 -21.10 -8.55
N PRO A 20 2.81 -20.54 -8.65
CA PRO A 20 2.57 -19.24 -9.25
C PRO A 20 3.46 -18.13 -8.67
N ILE A 21 4.08 -17.37 -9.56
CA ILE A 21 4.90 -16.21 -9.19
C ILE A 21 3.96 -15.01 -8.94
N PRO A 22 4.05 -14.31 -7.80
CA PRO A 22 3.11 -13.25 -7.39
C PRO A 22 2.92 -12.05 -8.35
N ASN A 23 3.73 -11.94 -9.41
CA ASN A 23 3.70 -10.83 -10.37
C ASN A 23 3.45 -11.29 -11.83
N VAL A 24 3.14 -12.57 -12.05
CA VAL A 24 2.80 -13.09 -13.37
C VAL A 24 1.27 -13.14 -13.49
N PRO A 25 0.64 -12.23 -14.26
CA PRO A 25 -0.83 -12.08 -14.26
C PRO A 25 -1.56 -13.24 -14.98
N ASN A 26 -0.88 -13.95 -15.87
CA ASN A 26 -1.39 -15.13 -16.56
C ASN A 26 -0.51 -16.34 -16.25
N TRP A 27 -0.94 -17.21 -15.34
CA TRP A 27 -0.22 -18.42 -14.97
C TRP A 27 -0.52 -19.57 -15.94
N SER A 28 0.05 -19.46 -17.14
CA SER A 28 0.09 -20.49 -18.18
C SER A 28 1.49 -20.51 -18.80
N ILE A 29 1.87 -21.56 -19.53
CA ILE A 29 3.18 -21.63 -20.21
C ILE A 29 3.39 -20.41 -21.11
N GLU A 30 2.41 -20.10 -21.96
CA GLU A 30 2.44 -18.91 -22.82
C GLU A 30 2.49 -17.60 -22.01
N GLY A 31 1.71 -17.51 -20.93
CA GLY A 31 1.69 -16.35 -20.05
C GLY A 31 3.04 -16.10 -19.37
N VAL A 32 3.71 -17.15 -18.90
CA VAL A 32 5.05 -17.10 -18.29
C VAL A 32 6.10 -16.69 -19.32
N ILE A 33 6.07 -17.27 -20.54
CA ILE A 33 6.97 -16.92 -21.64
C ILE A 33 6.78 -15.45 -22.05
N SER A 34 5.53 -15.04 -22.26
CA SER A 34 5.17 -13.67 -22.64
C SER A 34 5.62 -12.66 -21.58
N HIS A 35 5.35 -12.93 -20.30
CA HIS A 35 5.80 -12.10 -19.20
C HIS A 35 7.34 -12.02 -19.14
N ALA A 36 8.05 -13.15 -19.29
CA ALA A 36 9.50 -13.18 -19.28
C ALA A 36 10.12 -12.32 -20.39
N LYS A 37 9.57 -12.36 -21.61
CA LYS A 37 9.99 -11.52 -22.75
C LYS A 37 9.73 -10.04 -22.50
N ILE A 38 8.61 -9.68 -21.87
CA ILE A 38 8.30 -8.29 -21.50
C ILE A 38 9.27 -7.78 -20.44
N GLU A 39 9.51 -8.57 -19.39
CA GLU A 39 10.49 -8.23 -18.36
C GLU A 39 11.90 -8.08 -18.95
N GLU A 40 12.28 -8.92 -19.92
CA GLU A 40 13.57 -8.85 -20.63
C GLU A 40 13.70 -7.64 -21.58
N LYS A 41 12.61 -6.95 -21.92
CA LYS A 41 12.68 -5.71 -22.70
C LYS A 41 12.77 -4.45 -21.85
N LYS A 42 12.50 -4.53 -20.55
CA LYS A 42 12.62 -3.37 -19.65
C LYS A 42 14.06 -2.85 -19.62
N PRO A 43 14.29 -1.53 -19.62
CA PRO A 43 15.62 -0.95 -19.43
C PRO A 43 16.29 -1.52 -18.18
N ILE A 44 17.60 -1.76 -18.26
CA ILE A 44 18.40 -2.32 -17.16
C ILE A 44 18.21 -1.48 -15.88
N GLU A 45 18.24 -0.16 -16.02
CA GLU A 45 17.98 0.81 -14.93
C GLU A 45 16.63 0.57 -14.25
N GLN A 46 15.56 0.39 -15.02
CA GLN A 46 14.23 0.13 -14.48
C GLN A 46 14.18 -1.20 -13.71
N ARG A 47 14.86 -2.25 -14.20
CA ARG A 47 14.97 -3.52 -13.45
C ARG A 47 15.75 -3.35 -12.16
N HIS A 48 16.82 -2.54 -12.15
CA HIS A 48 17.57 -2.26 -10.93
C HIS A 48 16.74 -1.48 -9.92
N LEU A 49 15.98 -0.47 -10.36
CA LEU A 49 15.05 0.27 -9.51
C LEU A 49 14.01 -0.68 -8.88
N GLU A 50 13.34 -1.52 -9.68
CA GLU A 50 12.34 -2.45 -9.17
C GLU A 50 12.93 -3.50 -8.20
N ARG A 51 14.13 -4.01 -8.48
CA ARG A 51 14.84 -4.90 -7.55
C ARG A 51 15.15 -4.21 -6.21
N ARG A 52 15.66 -2.97 -6.25
CA ARG A 52 15.97 -2.19 -5.04
C ARG A 52 14.71 -1.86 -4.25
N LYS A 53 13.65 -1.40 -4.92
CA LYS A 53 12.32 -1.19 -4.32
C LYS A 53 11.82 -2.44 -3.62
N SER A 54 11.84 -3.59 -4.31
CA SER A 54 11.39 -4.87 -3.75
C SER A 54 12.22 -5.28 -2.52
N LEU A 55 13.54 -5.11 -2.57
CA LEU A 55 14.44 -5.39 -1.46
C LEU A 55 14.10 -4.55 -0.23
N PHE A 56 14.00 -3.22 -0.38
CA PHE A 56 13.69 -2.34 0.75
C PHE A 56 12.27 -2.55 1.27
N LYS A 57 11.29 -2.76 0.39
CA LYS A 57 9.93 -3.14 0.80
C LYS A 57 9.94 -4.40 1.67
N SER A 58 10.70 -5.44 1.29
CA SER A 58 10.80 -6.67 2.07
C SER A 58 11.39 -6.42 3.47
N HIS A 59 12.42 -5.58 3.58
CA HIS A 59 12.96 -5.16 4.87
C HIS A 59 11.94 -4.37 5.70
N ALA A 60 11.17 -3.47 5.06
CA ALA A 60 10.10 -2.72 5.70
C ALA A 60 9.00 -3.65 6.24
N ASP A 61 8.54 -4.60 5.44
CA ASP A 61 7.53 -5.60 5.83
C ASP A 61 8.02 -6.44 7.02
N LYS A 62 9.31 -6.78 7.06
CA LYS A 62 9.93 -7.50 8.18
C LYS A 62 9.96 -6.65 9.46
N ALA A 63 10.41 -5.40 9.37
CA ALA A 63 10.43 -4.46 10.50
C ALA A 63 9.01 -4.18 11.02
N PHE A 64 8.03 -4.03 10.12
CA PHE A 64 6.62 -3.85 10.47
C PHE A 64 6.08 -5.03 11.29
N LYS A 65 6.36 -6.27 10.85
CA LYS A 65 5.98 -7.48 11.60
C LYS A 65 6.62 -7.55 13.00
N GLN A 66 7.79 -6.96 13.16
CA GLN A 66 8.48 -6.84 14.46
C GLN A 66 7.97 -5.66 15.30
N LYS A 67 6.98 -4.91 14.80
CA LYS A 67 6.45 -3.66 15.39
C LYS A 67 7.49 -2.54 15.51
N ASP A 68 8.62 -2.64 14.82
CA ASP A 68 9.57 -1.54 14.69
C ASP A 68 9.10 -0.61 13.54
N TYR A 69 8.05 0.16 13.83
CA TYR A 69 7.43 1.05 12.85
C TYR A 69 8.38 2.16 12.40
N LYS A 70 9.31 2.58 13.25
CA LYS A 70 10.32 3.59 12.92
C LYS A 70 11.29 3.06 11.87
N MET A 71 11.78 1.84 12.04
CA MET A 71 12.64 1.20 11.04
C MET A 71 11.86 0.82 9.77
N ALA A 72 10.61 0.37 9.91
CA ALA A 72 9.74 0.11 8.77
C ALA A 72 9.55 1.35 7.89
N THR A 73 9.26 2.51 8.49
CA THR A 73 9.15 3.79 7.77
C THR A 73 10.42 4.11 6.99
N LYS A 74 11.61 3.99 7.61
CA LYS A 74 12.89 4.22 6.91
C LYS A 74 13.09 3.31 5.70
N PHE A 75 12.73 2.04 5.80
CA PHE A 75 12.83 1.13 4.67
C PHE A 75 11.77 1.42 3.59
N TYR A 76 10.56 1.86 3.99
CA TYR A 76 9.58 2.35 3.02
C TYR A 76 10.06 3.61 2.30
N ASP A 77 10.73 4.54 2.99
CA ASP A 77 11.34 5.72 2.36
C ASP A 77 12.31 5.32 1.26
N LEU A 78 13.26 4.42 1.57
CA LEU A 78 14.23 3.90 0.59
C LEU A 78 13.55 3.16 -0.58
N ALA A 79 12.45 2.45 -0.34
CA ALA A 79 11.70 1.81 -1.42
C ALA A 79 11.03 2.84 -2.35
N ILE A 80 10.48 3.91 -1.78
CA ILE A 80 9.81 5.00 -2.50
C ILE A 80 10.81 5.80 -3.35
N GLU A 81 12.02 6.07 -2.83
CA GLU A 81 13.11 6.73 -3.56
C GLU A 81 13.49 5.99 -4.86
N HIS A 82 13.28 4.68 -4.91
CA HIS A 82 13.57 3.88 -6.10
C HIS A 82 12.39 3.77 -7.05
N ALA A 83 11.18 3.54 -6.54
CA ALA A 83 9.99 3.65 -7.37
C ALA A 83 8.75 3.76 -6.49
N GLU A 84 8.04 4.87 -6.67
CA GLU A 84 6.81 5.16 -5.97
C GLU A 84 5.72 4.13 -6.26
N SER A 85 4.84 3.91 -5.29
CA SER A 85 3.58 3.18 -5.50
C SER A 85 2.61 3.47 -4.38
N ALA A 86 1.32 3.47 -4.69
CA ALA A 86 0.27 3.69 -3.70
C ALA A 86 0.39 2.74 -2.51
N THR A 87 0.80 1.48 -2.73
CA THR A 87 0.97 0.49 -1.67
C THR A 87 2.10 0.83 -0.70
N LEU A 88 3.21 1.43 -1.17
CA LEU A 88 4.31 1.82 -0.28
C LEU A 88 3.89 2.99 0.61
N TYR A 89 3.26 4.01 0.02
CA TYR A 89 2.69 5.12 0.80
C TYR A 89 1.63 4.62 1.79
N ALA A 90 0.78 3.67 1.42
CA ALA A 90 -0.26 3.18 2.31
C ALA A 90 0.34 2.46 3.52
N ASN A 91 1.34 1.62 3.29
CA ASN A 91 2.03 0.93 4.37
C ASN A 91 2.82 1.88 5.27
N ARG A 92 3.48 2.89 4.69
CA ARG A 92 4.21 3.93 5.45
C ARG A 92 3.26 4.81 6.26
N SER A 93 2.11 5.19 5.69
CA SER A 93 1.03 5.91 6.37
C SER A 93 0.57 5.14 7.61
N LEU A 94 0.35 3.83 7.50
CA LEU A 94 0.00 2.98 8.64
C LEU A 94 1.10 2.94 9.71
N CYS A 95 2.38 2.87 9.32
CA CYS A 95 3.48 2.94 10.28
C CYS A 95 3.46 4.26 11.07
N LYS A 96 3.21 5.38 10.38
CA LYS A 96 3.15 6.71 10.99
C LYS A 96 1.94 6.88 11.90
N LEU A 97 0.76 6.37 11.52
CA LEU A 97 -0.40 6.29 12.41
C LEU A 97 -0.09 5.53 13.69
N LEU A 98 0.61 4.40 13.59
CA LEU A 98 1.01 3.58 14.74
C LEU A 98 2.11 4.23 15.60
N MET A 99 2.71 5.32 15.13
CA MET A 99 3.69 6.14 15.86
C MET A 99 3.10 7.48 16.32
N ASP A 100 1.78 7.68 16.22
CA ASP A 100 1.08 8.94 16.48
C ASP A 100 1.59 10.13 15.63
N ASP A 101 2.21 9.87 14.47
CA ASP A 101 2.59 10.89 13.48
C ASP A 101 1.43 11.14 12.51
N GLY A 102 0.44 11.93 12.95
CA GLY A 102 -0.76 12.24 12.17
C GLY A 102 -0.48 13.01 10.88
N GLU A 103 0.40 14.01 10.92
CA GLU A 103 0.75 14.83 9.76
C GLU A 103 1.47 14.00 8.69
N GLY A 104 2.46 13.21 9.10
CA GLY A 104 3.18 12.34 8.18
C GLY A 104 2.29 11.25 7.60
N ALA A 105 1.34 10.71 8.39
CA ALA A 105 0.36 9.74 7.91
C ALA A 105 -0.62 10.35 6.90
N LEU A 106 -1.08 11.58 7.14
CA LEU A 106 -1.96 12.32 6.24
C LEU A 106 -1.28 12.58 4.89
N SER A 107 -0.03 13.06 4.91
CA SER A 107 0.76 13.29 3.70
C SER A 107 0.86 12.02 2.84
N ASP A 108 1.16 10.88 3.46
CA ASP A 108 1.24 9.60 2.75
C ASP A 108 -0.14 9.13 2.22
N ALA A 109 -1.21 9.33 2.98
CA ALA A 109 -2.56 8.97 2.55
C ALA A 109 -3.03 9.79 1.34
N LEU A 110 -2.67 11.08 1.28
CA LEU A 110 -2.95 11.93 0.12
C LEU A 110 -2.18 11.47 -1.12
N MET A 111 -0.90 11.08 -0.97
CA MET A 111 -0.13 10.47 -2.06
C MET A 111 -0.78 9.16 -2.56
N CYS A 112 -1.29 8.32 -1.65
CA CYS A 112 -2.05 7.12 -2.02
C CYS A 112 -3.28 7.46 -2.88
N ARG A 113 -4.09 8.44 -2.45
CA ARG A 113 -5.30 8.85 -3.18
C ARG A 113 -4.97 9.44 -4.55
N MET A 114 -3.88 10.19 -4.66
CA MET A 114 -3.43 10.72 -5.95
C MET A 114 -3.04 9.60 -6.92
N LEU A 115 -2.33 8.57 -6.43
CA LEU A 115 -1.89 7.43 -7.24
C LEU A 115 -3.01 6.42 -7.52
N ARG A 116 -3.98 6.28 -6.60
CA ARG A 116 -5.13 5.36 -6.70
C ARG A 116 -6.39 5.99 -6.09
N PRO A 117 -7.13 6.81 -6.86
CA PRO A 117 -8.31 7.52 -6.37
C PRO A 117 -9.48 6.60 -5.96
N ASP A 118 -9.52 5.39 -6.49
CA ASP A 118 -10.56 4.38 -6.30
C ASP A 118 -10.27 3.39 -5.15
N TRP A 119 -9.26 3.68 -4.32
CA TRP A 119 -8.83 2.75 -3.28
C TRP A 119 -9.32 3.15 -1.89
N ALA A 120 -10.33 2.44 -1.40
CA ALA A 120 -10.95 2.71 -0.08
C ALA A 120 -9.94 2.80 1.07
N LYS A 121 -8.87 1.99 1.04
CA LYS A 121 -7.80 2.01 2.06
C LYS A 121 -7.08 3.36 2.14
N ALA A 122 -6.90 4.06 1.01
CA ALA A 122 -6.27 5.37 1.00
C ALA A 122 -7.16 6.42 1.70
N CYS A 123 -8.45 6.43 1.40
CA CYS A 123 -9.43 7.30 2.07
C CYS A 123 -9.55 6.96 3.57
N TYR A 124 -9.51 5.67 3.93
CA TYR A 124 -9.51 5.24 5.32
C TYR A 124 -8.29 5.76 6.10
N HIS A 125 -7.07 5.61 5.56
CA HIS A 125 -5.86 6.14 6.22
C HIS A 125 -5.90 7.67 6.34
N GLN A 126 -6.42 8.39 5.34
CA GLN A 126 -6.62 9.83 5.44
C GLN A 126 -7.60 10.18 6.59
N GLY A 127 -8.71 9.46 6.67
CA GLY A 127 -9.68 9.61 7.75
C GLY A 127 -9.07 9.36 9.13
N ALA A 128 -8.31 8.27 9.27
CA ALA A 128 -7.59 7.93 10.50
C ALA A 128 -6.54 9.00 10.88
N ALA A 129 -5.84 9.56 9.91
CA ALA A 129 -4.87 10.63 10.14
C ALA A 129 -5.57 11.92 10.64
N HIS A 130 -6.67 12.33 10.00
CA HIS A 130 -7.48 13.46 10.48
C HIS A 130 -8.07 13.19 11.88
N MET A 131 -8.46 11.95 12.19
CA MET A 131 -8.91 11.58 13.54
C MET A 131 -7.82 11.81 14.59
N LEU A 132 -6.59 11.39 14.29
CA LEU A 132 -5.43 11.58 15.16
C LEU A 132 -5.10 13.07 15.35
N LEU A 133 -5.24 13.87 14.29
CA LEU A 133 -5.10 15.34 14.30
C LEU A 133 -6.31 16.07 14.92
N LYS A 134 -7.35 15.34 15.34
CA LYS A 134 -8.61 15.88 15.88
C LYS A 134 -9.41 16.75 14.90
N GLU A 135 -9.16 16.58 13.61
CA GLU A 135 -9.85 17.24 12.50
C GLU A 135 -11.11 16.45 12.12
N TYR A 136 -12.05 16.33 13.05
CA TYR A 136 -13.15 15.36 12.96
C TYR A 136 -14.07 15.55 11.75
N LYS A 137 -14.21 16.79 11.25
CA LYS A 137 -14.99 17.06 10.03
C LYS A 137 -14.32 16.45 8.81
N GLN A 138 -13.03 16.74 8.60
CA GLN A 138 -12.24 16.18 7.51
C GLN A 138 -12.12 14.66 7.62
N ALA A 139 -12.04 14.13 8.85
CA ALA A 139 -12.11 12.70 9.10
C ALA A 139 -13.43 12.10 8.62
N CYS A 140 -14.58 12.72 8.94
CA CYS A 140 -15.89 12.26 8.48
C CYS A 140 -15.97 12.25 6.96
N ASP A 141 -15.51 13.30 6.30
CA ASP A 141 -15.55 13.42 4.84
C ASP A 141 -14.70 12.32 4.17
N ALA A 142 -13.47 12.11 4.63
CA ALA A 142 -12.60 11.06 4.10
C ALA A 142 -13.12 9.63 4.39
N LEU A 143 -13.71 9.40 5.56
CA LEU A 143 -14.31 8.11 5.92
C LEU A 143 -15.63 7.85 5.17
N LEU A 144 -16.36 8.89 4.77
CA LEU A 144 -17.51 8.77 3.86
C LEU A 144 -17.06 8.35 2.48
N ASP A 145 -16.01 8.96 1.93
CA ASP A 145 -15.42 8.53 0.67
C ASP A 145 -14.99 7.05 0.75
N ALA A 146 -14.33 6.65 1.85
CA ALA A 146 -13.91 5.27 2.07
C ALA A 146 -15.11 4.31 2.11
N GLN A 147 -16.20 4.69 2.79
CA GLN A 147 -17.44 3.90 2.86
C GLN A 147 -18.14 3.78 1.51
N ASN A 148 -18.12 4.82 0.68
CA ASN A 148 -18.70 4.78 -0.66
C ASN A 148 -17.93 3.81 -1.57
N LEU A 149 -16.61 3.71 -1.40
CA LEU A 149 -15.75 2.79 -2.14
C LEU A 149 -15.82 1.34 -1.62
N ASP A 150 -16.00 1.15 -0.32
CA ASP A 150 -16.13 -0.17 0.32
C ASP A 150 -17.26 -0.21 1.36
N PRO A 151 -18.54 -0.29 0.92
CA PRO A 151 -19.71 -0.18 1.81
C PRO A 151 -19.83 -1.33 2.82
N GLY A 152 -19.22 -2.49 2.54
CA GLY A 152 -19.28 -3.69 3.37
C GLY A 152 -18.28 -3.68 4.54
N ASN A 153 -17.39 -2.70 4.60
CA ASN A 153 -16.31 -2.66 5.57
C ASN A 153 -16.76 -2.19 6.95
N ALA A 154 -16.81 -3.12 7.90
CA ALA A 154 -17.25 -2.84 9.27
C ALA A 154 -16.31 -1.87 10.01
N GLU A 155 -15.00 -1.90 9.72
CA GLU A 155 -14.01 -1.02 10.33
C GLU A 155 -14.23 0.43 9.90
N ILE A 156 -14.38 0.68 8.59
CA ILE A 156 -14.68 2.01 8.05
C ILE A 156 -15.99 2.55 8.64
N LYS A 157 -17.04 1.73 8.71
CA LYS A 157 -18.33 2.12 9.30
C LYS A 157 -18.18 2.48 10.79
N GLY A 158 -17.36 1.73 11.53
CA GLY A 158 -17.06 1.97 12.94
C GLY A 158 -16.35 3.29 13.16
N GLU A 159 -15.27 3.54 12.43
CA GLU A 159 -14.50 4.78 12.51
C GLU A 159 -15.31 5.99 12.06
N LEU A 160 -16.15 5.87 11.02
CA LEU A 160 -17.03 6.95 10.58
C LEU A 160 -18.04 7.34 11.67
N ARG A 161 -18.62 6.35 12.36
CA ARG A 161 -19.53 6.61 13.49
C ARG A 161 -18.79 7.36 14.61
N LYS A 162 -17.60 6.91 14.98
CA LYS A 162 -16.75 7.54 15.99
C LYS A 162 -16.39 8.98 15.61
N ALA A 163 -16.00 9.21 14.35
CA ALA A 163 -15.71 10.55 13.82
C ALA A 163 -16.91 11.49 13.93
N ARG A 164 -18.12 11.01 13.59
CA ARG A 164 -19.36 11.79 13.70
C ARG A 164 -19.72 12.13 15.14
N GLU A 165 -19.48 11.21 16.07
CA GLU A 165 -19.69 11.45 17.51
C GLU A 165 -18.74 12.53 18.03
N LEU A 166 -17.44 12.43 17.73
CA LEU A 166 -16.43 13.43 18.12
C LEU A 166 -16.63 14.79 17.43
N MET A 167 -17.15 14.81 16.20
CA MET A 167 -17.52 16.05 15.52
C MET A 167 -18.68 16.77 16.23
N LYS A 168 -19.65 16.03 16.77
CA LYS A 168 -20.78 16.60 17.53
C LYS A 168 -20.36 17.01 18.94
N ASN A 169 -19.59 16.15 19.60
CA ASN A 169 -19.17 16.27 21.00
C ASN A 169 -17.64 16.23 21.09
N PRO A 170 -16.93 17.29 20.64
CA PRO A 170 -15.49 17.32 20.69
C PRO A 170 -15.00 17.37 22.16
N PRO A 171 -13.97 16.58 22.53
CA PRO A 171 -13.39 16.65 23.86
C PRO A 171 -12.82 18.05 24.10
N GLY A 172 -13.33 18.76 25.11
CA GLY A 172 -12.83 20.07 25.54
C GLY A 172 -13.77 21.28 25.42
N LYS A 173 -15.06 21.12 25.07
CA LYS A 173 -16.05 22.23 25.18
C LYS A 173 -16.76 22.33 26.55
N GLY A 174 -16.31 21.59 27.54
CA GLY A 174 -16.93 21.53 28.88
C GLY A 174 -16.03 21.97 30.05
N GLU A 175 -14.81 22.44 29.77
CA GLU A 175 -13.88 22.90 30.81
C GLU A 175 -13.18 24.18 30.35
N GLN A 176 -13.89 25.31 30.46
CA GLN A 176 -13.44 26.62 30.94
C GLN A 176 -14.59 27.62 30.85
#